data_AF-A0A935T9P4-F1
#
_entry.id   AF-A0A935T9P4-F1
#
_cell.length_a   1.000
_cell.length_b   1.000
_cell.length_c   1.000
_cell.angle_alpha   90.00
_cell.angle_beta   90.00
_cell.angle_gamma   90.00
#
_symmetry.space_group_name_H-M   'P 1'
#
loop_
_entity.id
_entity.type
_entity.pdbx_description
1 polymer ?
#
loop_
_entity_poly.entity_id
_entity_poly.type
_entity_poly.pdbx_seq_one_letter_code
_entity_poly.pdbx_strand_id
1 'polypeptide(L)'
;MTSCAWSAFGGGSHFMHANPDWQIRDAVLGDLINFDWPVHYSLSSQGSALILRSAIGFFLPPALFGKIFGLAHLDLAVYVWTAAGVLIFLLLLPLPRRGGWRLTVALFVVIFFSGMDFLGVVIATESMPIFPLRLEWWVPLSYPSLTNQLLWAPNHCLPIWIATLLYFRHRHGAEFLRIMVAALPLTLIWTPFAVIGLLPFVALGVGNWIRKFGWHKVPWGAIISAAAFSLPIGLFLLIDVGHIDAVSRHRQRPTQSATPCSRYRSTPTSSS
;
A
#
# COMPACT_ATOMS: atom_id res chain seq x y z
N MET A 1 -11.05 4.95 19.72
CA MET A 1 -10.37 4.12 20.75
C MET A 1 -10.01 2.75 20.19
N THR A 2 -10.96 1.93 19.75
CA THR A 2 -10.65 0.57 19.22
C THR A 2 -9.72 0.57 18.00
N SER A 3 -9.93 1.47 17.02
CA SER A 3 -9.04 1.57 15.86
C SER A 3 -7.60 1.87 16.28
N CYS A 4 -7.40 2.88 17.12
CA CYS A 4 -6.10 3.25 17.68
C CYS A 4 -5.45 2.10 18.44
N ALA A 5 -6.19 1.41 19.31
CA ALA A 5 -5.68 0.29 20.08
C ALA A 5 -5.27 -0.88 19.18
N TRP A 6 -6.07 -1.22 18.17
CA TRP A 6 -5.76 -2.31 17.25
C TRP A 6 -4.58 -1.97 16.34
N SER A 7 -4.52 -0.74 15.82
CA SER A 7 -3.41 -0.28 14.97
C SER A 7 -2.08 -0.17 15.70
N ALA A 8 -2.06 -0.10 17.04
CA ALA A 8 -0.81 -0.14 17.80
C ALA A 8 -0.12 -1.51 17.68
N PHE A 9 -0.87 -2.57 17.35
CA PHE A 9 -0.36 -3.90 17.02
C PHE A 9 -0.18 -4.11 15.51
N GLY A 10 -0.50 -3.11 14.67
CA GLY A 10 -0.09 -3.10 13.27
C GLY A 10 1.37 -2.68 13.20
N GLY A 11 2.25 -3.53 12.67
CA GLY A 11 3.71 -3.39 12.86
C GLY A 11 4.34 -2.07 12.43
N GLY A 12 3.63 -1.23 11.66
CA GLY A 12 4.12 0.04 11.14
C GLY A 12 4.22 1.19 12.11
N SER A 13 3.65 1.04 13.30
CA SER A 13 3.79 2.04 14.34
C SER A 13 5.10 1.94 15.11
N HIS A 14 5.81 0.80 15.02
CA HIS A 14 7.00 0.48 15.84
C HIS A 14 6.80 0.61 17.37
N PHE A 15 5.55 0.85 17.84
CA PHE A 15 5.22 0.92 19.26
C PHE A 15 5.24 -0.46 19.90
N MET A 16 4.72 -1.45 19.16
CA MET A 16 4.77 -2.86 19.50
C MET A 16 5.72 -3.57 18.53
N HIS A 17 5.66 -4.90 18.48
CA HIS A 17 6.51 -5.69 17.59
C HIS A 17 6.32 -5.31 16.10
N ALA A 18 7.40 -4.89 15.45
CA ALA A 18 7.49 -4.76 13.99
C ALA A 18 8.13 -6.03 13.41
N ASN A 19 7.42 -6.69 12.49
CA ASN A 19 7.95 -7.87 11.80
C ASN A 19 9.09 -7.51 10.83
N PRO A 20 9.90 -8.49 10.40
CA PRO A 20 11.07 -8.25 9.54
C PRO A 20 10.78 -7.51 8.23
N ASP A 21 9.59 -7.69 7.65
CA ASP A 21 9.22 -7.01 6.41
C ASP A 21 9.17 -5.47 6.58
N TRP A 22 9.02 -4.97 7.81
CA TRP A 22 9.08 -3.52 8.07
C TRP A 22 10.43 -2.90 7.76
N GLN A 23 11.53 -3.66 7.82
CA GLN A 23 12.85 -3.16 7.40
C GLN A 23 12.85 -2.66 5.95
N ILE A 24 12.18 -3.40 5.05
CA ILE A 24 12.05 -3.01 3.65
C ILE A 24 11.07 -1.85 3.50
N ARG A 25 9.96 -1.85 4.25
CA ARG A 25 8.93 -0.79 4.17
C ARG A 25 9.44 0.55 4.71
N ASP A 26 10.24 0.53 5.77
CA ASP A 26 10.87 1.72 6.33
C ASP A 26 11.93 2.27 5.37
N ALA A 27 12.68 1.40 4.68
CA ALA A 27 13.60 1.83 3.62
C ALA A 27 12.85 2.47 2.44
N VAL A 28 11.75 1.85 1.97
CA VAL A 28 10.87 2.41 0.94
C VAL A 28 10.33 3.79 1.36
N LEU A 29 9.90 3.92 2.62
CA LEU A 29 9.40 5.17 3.17
C LEU A 29 10.51 6.22 3.28
N GLY A 30 11.70 5.84 3.72
CA GLY A 30 12.89 6.69 3.76
C GLY A 30 13.30 7.19 2.37
N ASP A 31 13.26 6.32 1.37
CA ASP A 31 13.55 6.70 -0.03
C ASP A 31 12.50 7.66 -0.57
N LEU A 32 11.22 7.43 -0.30
CA LEU A 32 10.15 8.36 -0.65
C LEU A 32 10.33 9.72 0.04
N ILE A 33 10.93 9.79 1.22
CA ILE A 33 11.16 11.07 1.90
C ILE A 33 12.38 11.79 1.31
N ASN A 34 13.49 11.08 1.09
CA ASN A 34 14.78 11.69 0.77
C ASN A 34 15.02 11.94 -0.73
N PHE A 35 14.38 11.18 -1.63
CA PHE A 35 14.55 11.35 -3.07
C PHE A 35 13.41 12.14 -3.72
N ASP A 36 13.69 12.70 -4.90
CA ASP A 36 12.67 13.34 -5.74
C ASP A 36 11.67 12.32 -6.27
N TRP A 37 10.42 12.75 -6.41
CA TRP A 37 9.34 11.91 -6.95
C TRP A 37 9.24 12.07 -8.47
N PRO A 38 9.09 10.97 -9.23
CA PRO A 38 9.11 9.57 -8.81
C PRO A 38 10.53 9.07 -8.45
N VAL A 39 10.62 8.26 -7.39
CA VAL A 39 11.90 7.71 -6.91
C VAL A 39 12.48 6.77 -7.95
N HIS A 40 13.73 7.03 -8.33
CA HIS A 40 14.48 6.25 -9.28
C HIS A 40 15.89 5.95 -8.76
N TYR A 41 16.41 4.78 -9.12
CA TYR A 41 17.74 4.30 -8.75
C TYR A 41 18.57 4.12 -10.01
N SER A 42 19.77 4.71 -10.06
CA SER A 42 20.73 4.46 -11.13
C SER A 42 21.68 3.32 -10.72
N LEU A 43 21.58 2.15 -11.36
CA LEU A 43 22.54 1.07 -11.11
C LEU A 43 23.82 1.30 -11.92
N SER A 44 24.91 1.58 -11.21
CA SER A 44 26.21 2.01 -11.74
C SER A 44 26.93 1.00 -12.64
N SER A 45 26.48 -0.26 -12.71
CA SER A 45 27.20 -1.34 -13.39
C SER A 45 26.53 -1.87 -14.66
N GLN A 46 25.25 -1.59 -14.91
CA GLN A 46 24.54 -2.07 -16.11
C GLN A 46 23.63 -1.03 -16.78
N GLY A 47 23.60 0.21 -16.27
CA GLY A 47 22.90 1.31 -16.95
C GLY A 47 21.37 1.17 -17.00
N SER A 48 20.77 0.29 -16.18
CA SER A 48 19.33 0.21 -16.02
C SER A 48 18.89 1.10 -14.86
N ALA A 49 18.05 2.09 -15.13
CA ALA A 49 17.34 2.81 -14.09
C ALA A 49 16.25 1.92 -13.47
N LEU A 50 16.06 1.91 -12.16
CA LEU A 50 14.90 1.26 -11.54
C LEU A 50 13.96 2.32 -11.00
N ILE A 51 12.66 2.12 -11.14
CA ILE A 51 11.65 2.99 -10.52
C ILE A 51 11.03 2.24 -9.35
N LEU A 52 10.92 2.90 -8.20
CA LEU A 52 10.15 2.38 -7.08
C LEU A 52 8.66 2.36 -7.47
N ARG A 53 8.01 1.18 -7.43
CA ARG A 53 6.56 1.03 -7.73
C ARG A 53 5.76 0.29 -6.66
N SER A 54 6.42 -0.30 -5.67
CA SER A 54 5.78 -1.20 -4.71
C SER A 54 4.92 -0.45 -3.69
N ALA A 55 3.60 -0.69 -3.72
CA ALA A 55 2.59 -0.25 -2.74
C ALA A 55 2.67 1.22 -2.27
N ILE A 56 3.08 2.11 -3.18
CA ILE A 56 3.39 3.51 -2.89
C ILE A 56 2.18 4.25 -2.31
N GLY A 57 0.95 3.91 -2.70
CA GLY A 57 -0.25 4.57 -2.20
C GLY A 57 -0.38 4.60 -0.67
N PHE A 58 0.08 3.56 0.04
CA PHE A 58 0.07 3.56 1.50
C PHE A 58 1.07 4.55 2.09
N PHE A 59 2.25 4.59 1.50
CA PHE A 59 3.41 5.29 2.04
C PHE A 59 3.48 6.74 1.58
N LEU A 60 2.76 7.14 0.53
CA LEU A 60 2.75 8.54 0.06
C LEU A 60 2.30 9.54 1.14
N PRO A 61 1.20 9.32 1.89
CA PRO A 61 0.79 10.30 2.90
C PRO A 61 1.80 10.43 4.06
N PRO A 62 2.32 9.34 4.66
CA PRO A 62 3.41 9.44 5.63
C PRO A 62 4.71 10.02 5.04
N ALA A 63 5.05 9.70 3.78
CA ALA A 63 6.25 10.24 3.14
C ALA A 63 6.14 11.75 2.87
N LEU A 64 4.95 12.23 2.47
CA LEU A 64 4.70 13.66 2.31
C LEU A 64 4.84 14.39 3.64
N PHE A 65 4.30 13.82 4.73
CA PHE A 65 4.52 14.33 6.08
C PHE A 65 6.03 14.40 6.39
N GLY A 66 6.78 13.32 6.12
CA GLY A 66 8.22 13.28 6.32
C GLY A 66 9.01 14.29 5.49
N LYS A 67 8.59 14.60 4.26
CA LYS A 67 9.21 15.65 3.43
C LYS A 67 9.02 17.05 4.00
N ILE A 68 7.88 17.33 4.63
CA ILE A 68 7.53 18.66 5.15
C ILE A 68 8.10 18.88 6.55
N PHE A 69 8.02 17.85 7.40
CA PHE A 69 8.33 17.95 8.84
C PHE A 69 9.62 17.22 9.23
N GLY A 70 10.29 16.56 8.28
CA GLY A 70 11.45 15.71 8.53
C GLY A 70 11.06 14.34 9.07
N LEU A 71 12.07 13.56 9.48
CA LEU A 71 11.88 12.18 9.96
C LEU A 71 11.34 12.10 11.39
N ALA A 72 11.25 13.24 12.09
CA ALA A 72 10.72 13.28 13.45
C ALA A 72 9.24 12.86 13.45
N HIS A 73 8.89 11.92 14.34
CA HIS A 73 7.52 11.41 14.51
C HIS A 73 6.96 10.65 13.29
N LEU A 74 7.81 10.13 12.39
CA LEU A 74 7.37 9.37 11.22
C LEU A 74 6.56 8.12 11.61
N ASP A 75 7.00 7.39 12.64
CA ASP A 75 6.29 6.22 13.17
C ASP A 75 4.88 6.59 13.66
N LEU A 76 4.74 7.76 14.29
CA LEU A 76 3.44 8.29 14.70
C LEU A 76 2.57 8.65 13.49
N ALA A 77 3.15 9.21 12.43
CA ALA A 77 2.42 9.49 11.20
C ALA A 77 1.91 8.21 10.52
N VAL A 78 2.74 7.17 10.42
CA VAL A 78 2.35 5.84 9.91
C VAL A 78 1.27 5.22 10.79
N TYR A 79 1.41 5.31 12.11
CA TYR A 79 0.41 4.84 13.06
C TYR A 79 -0.95 5.54 12.89
N VAL A 80 -0.97 6.88 12.86
CA VAL A 80 -2.21 7.66 12.70
C VAL A 80 -2.87 7.34 11.37
N TRP A 81 -2.09 7.23 10.29
CA TRP A 81 -2.58 6.84 8.97
C TRP A 81 -3.20 5.43 8.97
N THR A 82 -2.53 4.48 9.62
CA THR A 82 -3.03 3.11 9.79
C THR A 82 -4.34 3.09 10.60
N ALA A 83 -4.38 3.84 11.71
CA ALA A 83 -5.55 3.97 12.57
C ALA A 83 -6.74 4.63 11.87
N ALA A 84 -6.49 5.58 10.97
CA ALA A 84 -7.52 6.17 10.11
C ALA A 84 -8.10 5.13 9.15
N GLY A 85 -7.26 4.32 8.49
CA GLY A 85 -7.72 3.22 7.64
C GLY A 85 -8.55 2.18 8.39
N VAL A 86 -8.08 1.75 9.58
CA VAL A 86 -8.83 0.82 10.45
C VAL A 86 -10.15 1.44 10.91
N LEU A 87 -10.17 2.75 11.23
CA LEU A 87 -11.40 3.44 11.60
C LEU A 87 -12.41 3.42 10.45
N ILE A 88 -11.99 3.73 9.22
CA ILE A 88 -12.86 3.66 8.03
C ILE A 88 -13.42 2.25 7.86
N PHE A 89 -12.57 1.22 7.96
CA PHE A 89 -13.00 -0.17 7.91
C PHE A 89 -14.07 -0.49 8.95
N LEU A 90 -13.84 -0.14 10.22
CA LEU A 90 -14.79 -0.39 11.31
C LEU A 90 -16.11 0.38 11.11
N LEU A 91 -16.08 1.60 10.57
CA LEU A 91 -17.28 2.38 10.27
C LEU A 91 -18.09 1.83 9.09
N LEU A 92 -17.44 1.14 8.15
CA LEU A 92 -18.11 0.51 7.02
C LEU A 92 -18.81 -0.80 7.40
N LEU A 93 -18.32 -1.49 8.43
CA LEU A 93 -18.95 -2.70 8.96
C LEU A 93 -20.36 -2.42 9.54
N PRO A 94 -21.28 -3.39 9.47
CA PRO A 94 -22.61 -3.30 10.05
C PRO A 94 -22.60 -3.49 11.57
N LEU A 95 -21.75 -2.74 12.28
CA LEU A 95 -21.60 -2.84 13.73
C LEU A 95 -22.76 -2.13 14.47
N PRO A 96 -23.10 -2.58 15.70
CA PRO A 96 -24.06 -1.88 16.54
C PRO A 96 -23.61 -0.42 16.81
N ARG A 97 -24.50 0.55 16.59
CA ARG A 97 -24.19 1.98 16.76
C ARG A 97 -24.13 2.44 18.21
N ARG A 98 -24.76 1.72 19.13
CA ARG A 98 -24.77 2.03 20.56
C ARG A 98 -23.71 1.19 21.28
N GLY A 99 -22.97 1.83 22.19
CA GLY A 99 -22.06 1.13 23.08
C GLY A 99 -22.79 0.08 23.93
N GLY A 100 -22.13 -1.04 24.19
CA GLY A 100 -22.68 -2.14 24.96
C GLY A 100 -22.07 -3.48 24.53
N TRP A 101 -22.48 -4.55 25.22
CA TRP A 101 -21.90 -5.89 25.03
C TRP A 101 -21.98 -6.40 23.58
N ARG A 102 -23.04 -6.07 22.83
CA ARG A 102 -23.18 -6.47 21.42
C ARG A 102 -22.09 -5.86 20.54
N LEU A 103 -21.76 -4.59 20.76
CA LEU A 103 -20.66 -3.94 20.04
C LEU A 103 -19.32 -4.56 20.46
N THR A 104 -19.12 -4.81 21.75
CA THR A 104 -17.92 -5.46 22.27
C THR A 104 -17.71 -6.84 21.64
N VAL A 105 -18.73 -7.69 21.62
CA VAL A 105 -18.66 -9.02 20.99
C VAL A 105 -18.41 -8.89 19.49
N ALA A 106 -19.08 -7.98 18.78
CA ALA A 106 -18.85 -7.80 17.35
C ALA A 106 -17.41 -7.34 17.04
N LEU A 107 -16.87 -6.39 17.82
CA LEU A 107 -15.49 -5.95 17.70
C LEU A 107 -14.49 -7.06 18.05
N PHE A 108 -14.78 -7.83 19.09
CA PHE A 108 -13.98 -8.99 19.47
C PHE A 108 -13.93 -10.01 18.32
N VAL A 109 -15.09 -10.36 17.76
CA VAL A 109 -15.16 -11.25 16.60
C VAL A 109 -14.37 -10.71 15.44
N VAL A 110 -14.44 -9.41 15.13
CA VAL A 110 -13.66 -8.81 14.01
C VAL A 110 -12.16 -8.86 14.27
N ILE A 111 -11.70 -8.43 15.45
CA ILE A 111 -10.26 -8.34 15.76
C ILE A 111 -9.62 -9.74 15.85
N PHE A 112 -10.31 -10.65 16.51
CA PHE A 112 -9.87 -12.03 16.69
C PHE A 112 -10.43 -12.97 15.62
N PHE A 113 -10.99 -12.43 14.53
CA PHE A 113 -11.41 -13.24 13.40
C PHE A 113 -10.16 -13.87 12.81
N SER A 114 -10.01 -15.15 13.09
CA SER A 114 -8.92 -15.98 12.62
C SER A 114 -9.51 -17.13 11.83
N GLY A 115 -8.84 -17.49 10.73
CA GLY A 115 -9.10 -18.77 10.09
C GLY A 115 -8.64 -19.92 11.00
N MET A 116 -8.35 -21.06 10.38
CA MET A 116 -7.72 -22.20 11.06
C MET A 116 -6.23 -21.95 11.36
N ASP A 117 -5.78 -20.70 11.55
CA ASP A 117 -4.35 -20.35 11.68
C ASP A 117 -3.70 -21.00 12.91
N PHE A 118 -4.23 -20.75 14.11
CA PHE A 118 -3.71 -21.37 15.33
C PHE A 118 -3.82 -22.90 15.30
N LEU A 119 -5.03 -23.41 15.03
CA LEU A 119 -5.28 -24.85 15.00
C LEU A 119 -4.50 -25.56 13.90
N GLY A 120 -4.39 -24.94 12.73
CA GLY A 120 -3.70 -25.48 11.57
C GLY A 120 -2.21 -25.63 11.81
N VAL A 121 -1.55 -24.66 12.46
CA VAL A 121 -0.15 -24.81 12.88
C VAL A 121 0.01 -25.93 13.90
N VAL A 122 -0.85 -25.99 14.92
CA VAL A 122 -0.78 -27.05 15.95
C VAL A 122 -0.95 -28.44 15.33
N ILE A 123 -1.90 -28.60 14.40
CA ILE A 123 -2.14 -29.88 13.71
C ILE A 123 -0.99 -30.22 12.74
N ALA A 124 -0.47 -29.24 11.99
CA ALA A 124 0.54 -29.48 10.96
C ALA A 124 1.97 -29.66 11.53
N THR A 125 2.26 -29.03 12.66
CA THR A 125 3.62 -29.05 13.27
C THR A 125 3.69 -29.83 14.57
N GLU A 126 2.55 -30.27 15.11
CA GLU A 126 2.43 -30.92 16.42
C GLU A 126 3.03 -30.11 17.58
N SER A 127 3.19 -28.80 17.39
CA SER A 127 3.87 -27.91 18.33
C SER A 127 3.06 -26.63 18.57
N MET A 128 3.32 -25.98 19.71
CA MET A 128 2.70 -24.68 20.00
C MET A 128 3.30 -23.61 19.10
N PRO A 129 2.47 -22.77 18.43
CA PRO A 129 2.97 -21.72 17.57
C PRO A 129 3.80 -20.71 18.36
N ILE A 130 4.92 -20.30 17.78
CA ILE A 130 5.78 -19.26 18.35
C ILE A 130 5.25 -17.90 17.89
N PHE A 131 4.73 -17.11 18.82
CA PHE A 131 4.31 -15.75 18.53
C PHE A 131 5.52 -14.80 18.47
N PRO A 132 5.56 -13.85 17.53
CA PRO A 132 4.55 -13.47 16.53
C PRO A 132 4.89 -13.95 15.10
N LEU A 133 5.42 -15.18 14.94
CA LEU A 133 5.67 -15.73 13.60
C LEU A 133 4.35 -15.93 12.83
N ARG A 134 4.45 -16.02 11.49
CA ARG A 134 3.29 -16.25 10.62
C ARG A 134 2.60 -17.56 10.98
N LEU A 135 1.34 -17.45 11.39
CA LEU A 135 0.49 -18.57 11.79
C LEU A 135 -0.21 -19.21 10.61
N GLU A 136 -0.07 -18.66 9.41
CA GLU A 136 -0.87 -19.04 8.25
C GLU A 136 -0.11 -19.98 7.28
N TRP A 137 1.18 -20.27 7.52
CA TRP A 137 2.05 -21.06 6.62
C TRP A 137 2.00 -22.59 6.86
N TRP A 138 0.90 -23.08 7.43
CA TRP A 138 0.66 -24.52 7.57
C TRP A 138 0.00 -25.16 6.32
N VAL A 139 -0.37 -24.35 5.32
CA VAL A 139 -0.98 -24.78 4.06
C VAL A 139 -0.57 -23.84 2.91
N PRO A 140 -0.50 -24.30 1.63
CA PRO A 140 -0.11 -23.44 0.50
C PRO A 140 -1.08 -22.27 0.21
N LEU A 141 -2.37 -22.44 0.51
CA LEU A 141 -3.40 -21.41 0.38
C LEU A 141 -3.91 -21.04 1.77
N SER A 142 -3.48 -19.89 2.26
CA SER A 142 -3.72 -19.48 3.63
C SER A 142 -4.68 -18.29 3.73
N TYR A 143 -5.46 -18.27 4.81
CA TYR A 143 -6.44 -17.23 5.12
C TYR A 143 -6.08 -16.59 6.46
N PRO A 144 -5.08 -15.69 6.49
CA PRO A 144 -4.60 -15.10 7.73
C PRO A 144 -5.71 -14.32 8.43
N SER A 145 -5.71 -14.35 9.75
CA SER A 145 -6.56 -13.50 10.60
C SER A 145 -6.47 -12.02 10.23
N LEU A 146 -7.53 -11.24 10.51
CA LEU A 146 -7.52 -9.80 10.24
C LEU A 146 -6.40 -9.09 11.01
N THR A 147 -6.11 -9.53 12.23
CA THR A 147 -4.98 -9.01 13.02
C THR A 147 -3.63 -9.35 12.38
N ASN A 148 -3.45 -10.58 11.87
CA ASN A 148 -2.21 -10.95 11.19
C ASN A 148 -2.01 -10.15 9.89
N GLN A 149 -3.08 -9.95 9.12
CA GLN A 149 -3.03 -9.09 7.92
C GLN A 149 -2.62 -7.64 8.26
N LEU A 150 -3.16 -7.07 9.34
CA LEU A 150 -2.81 -5.72 9.79
C LEU A 150 -1.37 -5.62 10.33
N LEU A 151 -0.88 -6.66 11.01
CA LEU A 151 0.49 -6.73 11.52
C LEU A 151 1.49 -6.79 10.35
N TRP A 152 1.27 -7.71 9.40
CA TRP A 152 2.21 -8.04 8.34
C TRP A 152 2.13 -7.13 7.12
N ALA A 153 0.95 -6.66 6.74
CA ALA A 153 0.75 -5.96 5.47
C ALA A 153 -0.39 -4.93 5.52
N PRO A 154 -0.35 -3.92 6.42
CA PRO A 154 -1.39 -2.89 6.50
C PRO A 154 -1.54 -2.11 5.18
N ASN A 155 -0.42 -1.96 4.45
CA ASN A 155 -0.39 -1.35 3.12
C ASN A 155 -1.21 -2.13 2.08
N HIS A 156 -1.43 -3.43 2.26
CA HIS A 156 -2.30 -4.22 1.38
C HIS A 156 -3.68 -4.49 1.98
N CYS A 157 -3.77 -4.79 3.27
CA CYS A 157 -5.03 -5.25 3.86
C CYS A 157 -6.08 -4.12 3.97
N LEU A 158 -5.68 -2.91 4.36
CA LEU A 158 -6.60 -1.77 4.52
C LEU A 158 -7.37 -1.42 3.23
N PRO A 159 -6.71 -1.20 2.07
CA PRO A 159 -7.44 -0.92 0.83
C PRO A 159 -8.31 -2.09 0.39
N ILE A 160 -7.85 -3.34 0.59
CA ILE A 160 -8.64 -4.54 0.28
C ILE A 160 -9.91 -4.57 1.14
N TRP A 161 -9.80 -4.38 2.45
CA TRP A 161 -10.93 -4.41 3.38
C TRP A 161 -11.94 -3.31 3.08
N ILE A 162 -11.47 -2.08 2.89
CA ILE A 162 -12.31 -0.92 2.62
C ILE A 162 -13.06 -1.11 1.29
N ALA A 163 -12.35 -1.47 0.21
CA ALA A 163 -12.97 -1.65 -1.10
C ALA A 163 -13.95 -2.84 -1.12
N THR A 164 -13.62 -3.93 -0.42
CA THR A 164 -14.52 -5.09 -0.26
C THR A 164 -15.81 -4.69 0.46
N LEU A 165 -15.72 -3.94 1.55
CA LEU A 165 -16.91 -3.50 2.28
C LEU A 165 -17.73 -2.47 1.50
N LEU A 166 -17.09 -1.56 0.75
CA LEU A 166 -17.79 -0.65 -0.15
C LEU A 166 -18.57 -1.42 -1.22
N TYR A 167 -17.98 -2.48 -1.78
CA TYR A 167 -18.69 -3.38 -2.69
C TYR A 167 -19.93 -3.97 -1.99
N PHE A 168 -19.78 -4.65 -0.85
CA PHE A 168 -20.91 -5.33 -0.20
C PHE A 168 -22.01 -4.39 0.27
N ARG A 169 -21.64 -3.18 0.72
CA ARG A 169 -22.60 -2.18 1.21
C ARG A 169 -23.46 -1.60 0.10
N HIS A 170 -22.91 -1.51 -1.11
CA HIS A 170 -23.55 -0.82 -2.23
C HIS A 170 -23.96 -1.73 -3.39
N ARG A 171 -23.62 -3.03 -3.37
CA ARG A 171 -23.88 -4.00 -4.47
C ARG A 171 -25.31 -4.06 -5.00
N HIS A 172 -26.29 -3.65 -4.21
CA HIS A 172 -27.72 -3.67 -4.58
C HIS A 172 -28.31 -2.28 -4.87
N GLY A 173 -27.54 -1.22 -4.60
CA GLY A 173 -27.97 0.18 -4.72
C GLY A 173 -27.70 0.76 -6.10
N ALA A 174 -28.39 1.86 -6.43
CA ALA A 174 -28.20 2.58 -7.69
C ALA A 174 -26.83 3.28 -7.75
N GLU A 175 -26.25 3.59 -6.60
CA GLU A 175 -24.95 4.20 -6.39
C GLU A 175 -23.77 3.26 -6.64
N PHE A 176 -24.00 1.94 -6.73
CA PHE A 176 -22.97 0.91 -6.88
C PHE A 176 -21.87 1.27 -7.88
N LEU A 177 -22.27 1.59 -9.13
CA LEU A 177 -21.31 1.88 -10.19
C LEU A 177 -20.46 3.11 -9.89
N ARG A 178 -21.06 4.18 -9.34
CA ARG A 178 -20.31 5.39 -8.99
C ARG A 178 -19.24 5.10 -7.94
N ILE A 179 -19.60 4.29 -6.93
CA ILE A 179 -18.69 3.95 -5.84
C ILE A 179 -17.58 3.03 -6.33
N MET A 180 -17.89 2.01 -7.14
CA MET A 180 -16.87 1.06 -7.63
C MET A 180 -15.91 1.73 -8.61
N VAL A 181 -16.42 2.60 -9.48
CA VAL A 181 -15.60 3.38 -10.43
C VAL A 181 -14.68 4.37 -9.70
N ALA A 182 -15.09 4.91 -8.56
CA ALA A 182 -14.22 5.75 -7.74
C ALA A 182 -13.22 4.94 -6.89
N ALA A 183 -13.65 3.82 -6.32
CA ALA A 183 -12.84 3.04 -5.38
C ALA A 183 -11.76 2.18 -6.06
N LEU A 184 -12.07 1.51 -7.18
CA LEU A 184 -11.15 0.58 -7.83
C LEU A 184 -9.84 1.23 -8.31
N PRO A 185 -9.83 2.44 -8.88
CA PRO A 185 -8.57 3.02 -9.28
C PRO A 185 -7.69 3.48 -8.11
N LEU A 186 -8.32 3.92 -7.01
CA LEU A 186 -7.58 4.23 -5.79
C LEU A 186 -6.88 2.99 -5.23
N THR A 187 -7.47 1.80 -5.37
CA THR A 187 -6.80 0.58 -4.97
C THR A 187 -5.67 0.17 -5.90
N LEU A 188 -5.66 0.55 -7.19
CA LEU A 188 -4.49 0.30 -8.07
C LEU A 188 -3.22 0.97 -7.55
N ILE A 189 -3.32 2.21 -7.06
CA ILE A 189 -2.18 2.97 -6.51
C ILE A 189 -1.66 2.29 -5.23
N TRP A 190 -2.59 1.82 -4.42
CA TRP A 190 -2.29 1.30 -3.09
C TRP A 190 -1.79 -0.14 -3.16
N THR A 191 -2.50 -1.00 -3.88
CA THR A 191 -2.16 -2.40 -4.10
C THR A 191 -2.88 -2.98 -5.32
N PRO A 192 -2.17 -3.33 -6.41
CA PRO A 192 -2.81 -3.94 -7.58
C PRO A 192 -3.52 -5.27 -7.24
N PHE A 193 -3.09 -5.96 -6.16
CA PHE A 193 -3.74 -7.17 -5.68
C PHE A 193 -5.21 -6.98 -5.29
N ALA A 194 -5.59 -5.80 -4.78
CA ALA A 194 -7.00 -5.52 -4.46
C ALA A 194 -7.87 -5.56 -5.71
N VAL A 195 -7.39 -4.98 -6.81
CA VAL A 195 -8.13 -4.99 -8.08
C VAL A 195 -8.26 -6.39 -8.61
N ILE A 196 -7.16 -7.17 -8.63
CA ILE A 196 -7.20 -8.56 -9.11
C ILE A 196 -8.23 -9.38 -8.30
N GLY A 197 -8.22 -9.25 -6.97
CA GLY A 197 -9.17 -9.96 -6.10
C GLY A 197 -10.63 -9.50 -6.26
N LEU A 198 -10.86 -8.20 -6.48
CA LEU A 198 -12.22 -7.63 -6.57
C LEU A 198 -12.83 -7.67 -7.97
N LEU A 199 -12.01 -7.77 -9.02
CA LEU A 199 -12.46 -7.73 -10.42
C LEU A 199 -13.63 -8.68 -10.72
N PRO A 200 -13.59 -9.99 -10.36
CA PRO A 200 -14.71 -10.88 -10.66
C PRO A 200 -16.00 -10.46 -9.95
N PHE A 201 -15.91 -9.97 -8.71
CA PHE A 201 -17.08 -9.51 -7.96
C PHE A 201 -17.68 -8.24 -8.56
N VAL A 202 -16.82 -7.28 -8.94
CA VAL A 202 -17.29 -6.05 -9.59
C VAL A 202 -17.90 -6.36 -10.95
N ALA A 203 -17.32 -7.25 -11.75
CA ALA A 203 -17.89 -7.66 -13.03
C ALA A 203 -19.31 -8.25 -12.88
N LEU A 204 -19.49 -9.16 -11.91
CA LEU A 204 -20.80 -9.71 -11.57
C LEU A 204 -21.76 -8.63 -11.06
N GLY A 205 -21.28 -7.73 -10.20
CA GLY A 205 -22.04 -6.60 -9.69
C GLY A 205 -22.52 -5.65 -10.79
N VAL A 206 -21.66 -5.34 -11.77
CA VAL A 206 -21.99 -4.51 -12.94
C VAL A 206 -23.07 -5.19 -13.77
N GLY A 207 -22.94 -6.49 -14.05
CA GLY A 207 -23.95 -7.25 -14.77
C GLY A 207 -25.31 -7.24 -14.06
N ASN A 208 -25.33 -7.47 -12.75
CA ASN A 208 -26.55 -7.42 -11.94
C ASN A 208 -27.15 -6.01 -11.89
N TRP A 209 -26.31 -4.98 -11.80
CA TRP A 209 -26.75 -3.59 -11.79
C TRP A 209 -27.39 -3.20 -13.13
N ILE A 210 -26.78 -3.55 -14.26
CA ILE A 210 -27.32 -3.27 -15.60
C ILE A 210 -28.66 -3.99 -15.79
N ARG A 211 -28.79 -5.24 -15.35
CA ARG A 211 -30.06 -5.98 -15.38
C ARG A 211 -31.16 -5.29 -14.56
N LYS A 212 -30.81 -4.69 -13.42
CA LYS A 212 -31.77 -4.05 -12.50
C LYS A 212 -32.15 -2.62 -12.90
N PHE A 213 -31.19 -1.82 -13.37
CA PHE A 213 -31.37 -0.38 -13.59
C PHE A 213 -31.33 0.05 -15.06
N GLY A 214 -30.88 -0.83 -15.96
CA GLY A 214 -30.75 -0.59 -17.40
C GLY A 214 -29.44 0.12 -17.78
N TRP A 215 -28.94 -0.19 -18.99
CA TRP A 215 -27.70 0.37 -19.53
C TRP A 215 -27.72 1.90 -19.67
N HIS A 216 -28.88 2.50 -19.96
CA HIS A 216 -29.03 3.95 -20.15
C HIS A 216 -28.70 4.77 -18.89
N LYS A 217 -28.70 4.16 -17.70
CA LYS A 217 -28.41 4.85 -16.43
C LYS A 217 -26.92 4.79 -16.04
N VAL A 218 -26.07 4.16 -16.85
CA VAL A 218 -24.64 4.03 -16.57
C VAL A 218 -24.03 5.43 -16.35
N PRO A 219 -23.30 5.67 -15.24
CA PRO A 219 -22.77 6.98 -14.92
C PRO A 219 -21.49 7.28 -15.72
N TRP A 220 -21.62 7.51 -17.04
CA TRP A 220 -20.49 7.74 -17.94
C TRP A 220 -19.57 8.88 -17.48
N GLY A 221 -20.12 9.97 -16.94
CA GLY A 221 -19.32 11.06 -16.40
C GLY A 221 -18.38 10.62 -15.26
N ALA A 222 -18.84 9.72 -14.38
CA ALA A 222 -18.01 9.18 -13.31
C ALA A 222 -16.91 8.25 -13.87
N ILE A 223 -17.24 7.44 -14.89
CA ILE A 223 -16.30 6.55 -15.57
C ILE A 223 -15.19 7.35 -16.25
N ILE A 224 -15.55 8.38 -17.02
CA ILE A 224 -14.59 9.25 -17.70
C ILE A 224 -13.72 9.98 -16.67
N SER A 225 -14.31 10.52 -15.60
CA SER A 225 -13.57 11.21 -14.54
C SER A 225 -12.57 10.28 -13.83
N ALA A 226 -13.01 9.07 -13.49
CA ALA A 226 -12.14 8.07 -12.88
C ALA A 226 -11.02 7.63 -13.84
N ALA A 227 -11.32 7.39 -15.12
CA ALA A 227 -10.31 7.07 -16.12
C ALA A 227 -9.28 8.19 -16.27
N ALA A 228 -9.72 9.45 -16.34
CA ALA A 228 -8.83 10.61 -16.40
C ALA A 228 -7.94 10.73 -15.16
N PHE A 229 -8.49 10.53 -13.96
CA PHE A 229 -7.73 10.54 -12.71
C PHE A 229 -6.72 9.38 -12.64
N SER A 230 -7.07 8.23 -13.20
CA SER A 230 -6.24 7.02 -13.18
C SER A 230 -5.13 7.03 -14.23
N LEU A 231 -5.26 7.87 -15.26
CA LEU A 231 -4.37 7.88 -16.41
C LEU A 231 -2.91 8.16 -16.02
N PRO A 232 -2.58 9.18 -15.19
CA PRO A 232 -1.19 9.39 -14.76
C PRO A 232 -0.60 8.19 -14.00
N ILE A 233 -1.41 7.52 -13.19
CA ILE A 233 -0.99 6.34 -12.42
C ILE A 233 -0.77 5.15 -13.35
N GLY A 234 -1.70 4.91 -14.28
CA GLY A 234 -1.57 3.88 -15.30
C GLY A 234 -0.31 4.09 -16.15
N LEU A 235 -0.08 5.31 -16.60
CA LEU A 235 1.15 5.69 -17.30
C LEU A 235 2.38 5.44 -16.42
N PHE A 236 2.39 5.88 -15.17
CA PHE A 236 3.49 5.63 -14.24
C PHE A 236 3.82 4.13 -14.07
N LEU A 237 2.79 3.29 -13.97
CA LEU A 237 2.95 1.84 -13.88
C LEU A 237 3.42 1.19 -15.20
N LEU A 238 3.17 1.85 -16.34
CA LEU A 238 3.51 1.38 -17.69
C LEU A 238 4.81 1.99 -18.25
N ILE A 239 5.35 3.06 -17.66
CA ILE A 239 6.61 3.68 -18.11
C ILE A 239 7.69 2.61 -18.15
N ASP A 240 8.30 2.40 -19.31
CA ASP A 240 9.48 1.55 -19.41
C ASP A 240 10.70 2.33 -18.91
N VAL A 241 11.57 1.66 -18.17
CA VAL A 241 12.81 2.18 -17.60
C VAL A 241 13.65 2.92 -18.64
N GLY A 242 13.68 2.41 -19.87
CA GLY A 242 14.49 2.98 -20.96
C GLY A 242 14.13 4.42 -21.37
N HIS A 243 12.94 4.92 -21.03
CA HIS A 243 12.55 6.31 -21.33
C HIS A 243 13.07 7.33 -20.31
N ILE A 244 13.43 6.92 -19.09
CA ILE A 244 13.89 7.83 -18.04
C ILE A 244 15.34 8.25 -18.27
N ASP A 245 16.19 7.31 -18.72
CA ASP A 245 17.60 7.59 -19.03
C ASP A 245 17.80 8.61 -20.16
N ALA A 246 16.82 8.76 -21.06
CA ALA A 246 16.85 9.77 -22.12
C ALA A 246 16.57 11.18 -21.58
N VAL A 247 15.67 11.31 -20.61
CA VAL A 247 15.27 12.60 -20.03
C VAL A 247 16.32 13.14 -19.06
N SER A 248 16.94 12.27 -18.25
CA SER A 248 17.98 12.65 -17.29
C SER A 248 19.32 13.00 -17.95
N ARG A 249 19.71 12.32 -19.05
CA ARG A 249 20.88 12.72 -19.88
C ARG A 249 20.70 14.12 -20.49
N HIS A 250 19.49 14.50 -20.86
CA HIS A 250 19.20 15.84 -21.37
C HIS A 250 19.30 16.94 -20.31
N ARG A 251 18.97 16.63 -19.04
CA ARG A 251 19.05 17.58 -17.92
C ARG A 251 20.46 17.77 -17.36
N GLN A 252 21.37 16.82 -17.58
CA GLN A 252 22.78 16.91 -17.16
C GLN A 252 23.71 17.63 -18.14
N ARG A 253 23.23 18.11 -19.30
CA ARG A 253 24.02 19.02 -20.16
C ARG A 253 23.62 20.48 -19.97
N PRO A 254 24.27 21.20 -19.04
CA PRO A 254 24.65 22.58 -19.25
C PRO A 254 26.16 22.65 -19.55
N THR A 255 26.47 23.11 -20.77
CA THR A 255 27.72 23.79 -21.18
C THR A 255 28.93 23.71 -20.24
N GLN A 256 29.80 22.72 -20.44
CA GLN A 256 31.24 22.89 -20.17
C GLN A 256 31.96 22.94 -21.52
N SER A 257 32.11 24.15 -22.05
CA SER A 257 33.09 24.45 -23.09
C SER A 257 34.47 24.16 -22.53
N ALA A 258 35.19 23.27 -23.21
CA ALA A 258 36.52 22.81 -22.87
C ALA A 258 37.55 23.95 -22.83
N THR A 259 38.46 23.88 -21.87
CA THR A 259 39.83 24.39 -22.03
C THR A 259 40.78 23.50 -21.21
N PRO A 260 41.70 22.75 -21.83
CA PRO A 260 42.71 22.01 -21.09
C PRO A 260 43.92 22.92 -20.88
N CYS A 261 44.30 23.18 -19.62
CA CYS A 261 45.61 23.74 -19.32
C CYS A 261 46.40 22.75 -18.46
N SER A 262 47.60 22.46 -18.98
CA SER A 262 48.46 21.36 -18.61
C SER A 262 49.38 21.67 -17.43
N ARG A 263 49.79 20.59 -16.74
CA ARG A 263 51.17 20.34 -16.27
C ARG A 263 51.64 21.14 -15.04
N TYR A 264 51.82 20.45 -13.90
CA TYR A 264 53.17 20.24 -13.35
C TYR A 264 53.22 19.06 -12.36
N ARG A 265 54.21 18.21 -12.57
CA ARG A 265 54.60 17.03 -11.78
C ARG A 265 55.88 17.42 -11.05
N SER A 266 55.96 17.15 -9.74
CA SER A 266 57.26 17.01 -9.05
C SER A 266 57.11 16.12 -7.82
N THR A 267 57.60 14.89 -7.96
CA THR A 267 58.13 14.05 -6.88
C THR A 267 59.38 14.69 -6.27
N PRO A 268 59.73 14.30 -5.03
CA PRO A 268 61.09 13.80 -4.85
C PRO A 268 61.17 12.50 -4.04
N THR A 269 62.05 11.62 -4.51
CA THR A 269 62.71 10.51 -3.81
C THR A 269 63.78 11.03 -2.85
N SER A 270 63.94 10.41 -1.67
CA SER A 270 65.14 9.61 -1.31
C SER A 270 65.35 9.43 0.22
N SER A 271 65.55 8.17 0.61
CA SER A 271 66.52 7.66 1.60
C SER A 271 66.65 8.31 2.99
N SER A 272 66.28 7.55 4.02
CA SER A 272 67.14 7.05 5.12
C SER A 272 66.40 5.93 5.84
#